data_AF-A0A9D6MF85-F1
#
_entry.id   AF-A0A9D6MF85-F1
#
_cell.length_a   1.000
_cell.length_b   1.000
_cell.length_c   1.000
_cell.angle_alpha   90.00
_cell.angle_beta   90.00
_cell.angle_gamma   90.00
#
_symmetry.space_group_name_H-M   'P 1'
#
loop_
_entity.id
_entity.type
_entity.pdbx_description
1 polymer ?
#
loop_
_entity_poly.entity_id
_entity_poly.type
_entity_poly.pdbx_seq_one_letter_code
_entity_poly.pdbx_strand_id
1 'polypeptide(L)'
;MDRLNIVGIESPFGYRTIELLQGDLALSSPRADIVVVSVFAGGYQPIPGTVLGALRAIHGIDAARLLATSPLDLRGVLGVWLSDSVGVGPGQRYLFVELIGGSLSLDVALDNVFAAVQLIDAKGIETGSVVLPLLGAGHQALDADTIARLLVSRARQHLERAPHTSSLRFIEINASRARLVSDAIDLQLGRESTALPHAQLAAALSADALHRLNQARTLFGDAREELWSDWIRLLQDPNGIRTFEFGVLGRKLVETILSERGVVGHNLATRIRSLEETRSVGPWMCGYMHVLRHLGNESAHDNVGAGSRQPPIVAAADLIAGLTCVTRLLEFWLLCSSESQTRLA
;
A
#
# COMPACT_ATOMS: atom_id res chain seq x y z
N MET A 1 -0.62 11.00 9.00
CA MET A 1 0.48 10.19 8.44
C MET A 1 0.50 10.51 6.98
N ASP A 2 1.68 10.74 6.42
CA ASP A 2 1.80 11.24 5.04
C ASP A 2 2.36 10.12 4.18
N ARG A 3 1.62 9.69 3.15
CA ARG A 3 2.15 8.70 2.21
C ARG A 3 3.21 9.36 1.34
N LEU A 4 4.42 8.84 1.36
CA LEU A 4 5.54 9.34 0.56
C LEU A 4 5.69 8.57 -0.75
N ASN A 5 5.35 7.28 -0.73
CA ASN A 5 5.60 6.40 -1.87
C ASN A 5 4.60 5.25 -1.92
N ILE A 6 4.30 4.77 -3.13
CA ILE A 6 3.45 3.60 -3.37
C ILE A 6 3.83 2.91 -4.67
N VAL A 7 3.79 1.58 -4.70
CA VAL A 7 3.90 0.76 -5.92
C VAL A 7 2.85 -0.31 -5.94
N GLY A 8 2.33 -0.56 -7.14
CA GLY A 8 1.53 -1.73 -7.45
C GLY A 8 2.40 -2.89 -7.90
N ILE A 9 2.04 -4.10 -7.49
CA ILE A 9 2.65 -5.34 -7.99
C ILE A 9 1.50 -6.22 -8.47
N GLU A 10 1.54 -6.66 -9.71
CA GLU A 10 0.59 -7.66 -10.21
C GLU A 10 1.14 -9.05 -9.84
N SER A 11 0.37 -9.83 -9.09
CA SER A 11 0.71 -11.23 -8.76
C SER A 11 -0.37 -12.18 -9.32
N PRO A 12 -0.11 -13.50 -9.33
CA PRO A 12 -1.13 -14.49 -9.69
C PRO A 12 -2.41 -14.42 -8.85
N PHE A 13 -2.35 -13.76 -7.69
CA PHE A 13 -3.44 -13.63 -6.74
C PHE A 13 -4.10 -12.23 -6.78
N GLY A 14 -3.73 -11.41 -7.76
CA GLY A 14 -4.31 -10.09 -8.00
C GLY A 14 -3.34 -8.94 -7.75
N TYR A 15 -3.88 -7.73 -7.69
CA TYR A 15 -3.09 -6.52 -7.49
C TYR A 15 -2.67 -6.39 -6.03
N ARG A 16 -1.43 -5.99 -5.81
CA ARG A 16 -0.77 -5.87 -4.51
C ARG A 16 -0.09 -4.52 -4.40
N THR A 17 0.15 -4.05 -3.18
CA THR A 17 0.80 -2.75 -2.98
C THR A 17 1.92 -2.79 -1.95
N ILE A 18 3.01 -2.08 -2.26
CA ILE A 18 4.01 -1.65 -1.28
C ILE A 18 3.85 -0.15 -1.10
N GLU A 19 3.66 0.30 0.13
CA GLU A 19 3.47 1.71 0.45
C GLU A 19 4.49 2.16 1.50
N LEU A 20 4.90 3.42 1.43
CA LEU A 20 5.72 4.09 2.44
C LEU A 20 4.93 5.27 3.00
N LEU A 21 4.73 5.27 4.31
CA LEU A 21 4.15 6.36 5.07
C LEU A 21 5.18 6.95 6.03
N GLN A 22 5.16 8.27 6.18
CA GLN A 22 5.89 8.96 7.21
C GLN A 22 4.99 9.25 8.41
N GLY A 23 5.40 8.81 9.59
CA GLY A 23 4.66 9.02 10.83
C GLY A 23 4.99 8.01 11.92
N ASP A 24 4.26 8.10 13.03
CA ASP A 24 4.38 7.16 14.14
C ASP A 24 3.53 5.90 13.88
N LEU A 25 4.19 4.75 13.76
CA LEU A 25 3.53 3.45 13.59
C LEU A 25 2.56 3.14 14.74
N ALA A 26 2.85 3.57 15.97
CA ALA A 26 1.93 3.35 17.09
C ALA A 26 0.61 4.12 16.91
N LEU A 27 0.58 5.19 16.11
CA LEU A 27 -0.62 5.97 15.83
C LEU A 27 -1.25 5.62 14.47
N SER A 28 -0.80 4.53 13.83
CA SER A 28 -1.19 4.25 12.45
C SER A 28 -2.63 3.77 12.32
N SER A 29 -3.32 4.28 11.30
CA SER A 29 -4.66 3.91 10.85
C SER A 29 -4.68 3.83 9.31
N PRO A 30 -5.49 2.96 8.68
CA PRO A 30 -6.33 1.93 9.30
C PRO A 30 -5.50 0.82 9.96
N ARG A 31 -6.15 0.11 10.88
CA ARG A 31 -5.57 -1.02 11.60
C ARG A 31 -5.12 -2.12 10.63
N ALA A 32 -3.90 -2.61 10.80
CA ALA A 32 -3.36 -3.70 10.01
C ALA A 32 -3.69 -5.07 10.62
N ASP A 33 -3.63 -6.13 9.83
CA ASP A 33 -3.79 -7.49 10.34
C ASP A 33 -2.55 -7.92 11.13
N ILE A 34 -1.37 -7.58 10.61
CA ILE A 34 -0.08 -7.86 11.24
C ILE A 34 0.75 -6.58 11.33
N VAL A 35 1.25 -6.28 12.53
CA VAL A 35 2.30 -5.28 12.76
C VAL A 35 3.60 -6.00 13.12
N VAL A 36 4.65 -5.77 12.35
CA VAL A 36 5.98 -6.34 12.59
C VAL A 36 6.78 -5.44 13.53
N VAL A 37 7.39 -6.02 14.56
CA VAL A 37 8.18 -5.30 15.56
C VAL A 37 9.53 -5.99 15.76
N SER A 38 10.63 -5.27 15.50
CA SER A 38 11.97 -5.76 15.80
C SER A 38 12.29 -5.62 17.28
N VAL A 39 12.89 -6.64 17.88
CA VAL A 39 13.35 -6.68 19.27
C VAL A 39 14.74 -7.31 19.37
N PHE A 40 15.41 -7.13 20.51
CA PHE A 40 16.60 -7.92 20.84
C PHE A 40 16.17 -9.32 21.28
N ALA A 41 16.99 -10.34 21.03
CA ALA A 41 16.71 -11.70 21.45
C ALA A 41 16.54 -11.78 22.98
N GLY A 42 15.39 -12.30 23.43
CA GLY A 42 15.00 -12.31 24.84
C GLY A 42 14.69 -10.92 25.45
N GLY A 43 14.89 -9.84 24.71
CA GLY A 43 14.76 -8.45 25.15
C GLY A 43 13.39 -7.85 24.81
N TYR A 44 12.39 -8.14 25.65
CA TYR A 44 11.00 -7.70 25.46
C TYR A 44 10.59 -6.50 26.33
N GLN A 45 11.55 -5.85 26.97
CA GLN A 45 11.27 -4.68 27.79
C GLN A 45 10.98 -3.47 26.91
N PRO A 46 9.93 -2.68 27.20
CA PRO A 46 9.61 -1.48 26.45
C PRO A 46 10.67 -0.40 26.70
N ILE A 47 11.37 -0.01 25.64
CA ILE A 47 12.39 1.05 25.69
C ILE A 47 11.80 2.33 25.09
N PRO A 48 11.78 3.46 25.82
CA PRO A 48 11.35 4.75 25.28
C PRO A 48 12.05 5.09 23.95
N GLY A 49 11.33 5.64 22.98
CA GLY A 49 11.86 5.93 21.65
C GLY A 49 11.94 4.74 20.69
N THR A 50 11.51 3.54 21.10
CA THR A 50 11.31 2.39 20.21
C THR A 50 9.84 2.16 19.89
N VAL A 51 9.56 1.41 18.82
CA VAL A 51 8.20 0.97 18.48
C VAL A 51 7.56 0.21 19.64
N LEU A 52 8.29 -0.72 20.27
CA LEU A 52 7.79 -1.46 21.43
C LEU A 52 7.46 -0.53 22.62
N GLY A 53 8.31 0.48 22.87
CA GLY A 53 8.06 1.51 23.88
C GLY A 53 6.80 2.33 23.59
N ALA A 54 6.61 2.76 22.35
CA ALA A 54 5.44 3.52 21.91
C ALA A 54 4.15 2.69 22.02
N LEU A 55 4.17 1.43 21.57
CA LEU A 55 3.04 0.50 21.69
C LEU A 55 2.63 0.28 23.15
N ARG A 56 3.59 0.17 24.07
CA ARG A 56 3.31 0.07 25.51
C ARG A 56 2.73 1.37 26.06
N ALA A 57 3.34 2.51 25.75
CA ALA A 57 2.94 3.80 26.31
C ALA A 57 1.55 4.24 25.84
N ILE A 58 1.22 4.01 24.57
CA ILE A 58 -0.02 4.51 23.96
C ILE A 58 -1.15 3.49 24.11
N HIS A 59 -0.87 2.20 23.91
CA HIS A 59 -1.90 1.15 23.83
C HIS A 59 -1.83 0.12 24.95
N GLY A 60 -0.87 0.24 25.87
CA GLY A 60 -0.68 -0.73 26.95
C GLY A 60 -0.14 -2.09 26.49
N ILE A 61 0.32 -2.21 25.24
CA ILE A 61 0.80 -3.47 24.66
C ILE A 61 2.12 -3.90 25.31
N ASP A 62 2.14 -5.12 25.85
CA ASP A 62 3.27 -5.67 26.59
C ASP A 62 3.74 -6.97 25.95
N ALA A 63 4.90 -6.94 25.29
CA ALA A 63 5.44 -8.08 24.57
C ALA A 63 5.70 -9.28 25.49
N ALA A 64 6.17 -9.08 26.72
CA ALA A 64 6.43 -10.17 27.65
C ALA A 64 5.13 -10.88 28.05
N ARG A 65 4.05 -10.12 28.25
CA ARG A 65 2.72 -10.67 28.52
C ARG A 65 2.15 -11.40 27.31
N LEU A 66 2.28 -10.83 26.11
CA LEU A 66 1.78 -11.43 24.87
C LEU A 66 2.51 -12.74 24.51
N LEU A 67 3.81 -12.81 24.81
CA LEU A 67 4.61 -14.01 24.56
C LEU A 67 4.09 -15.22 25.36
N ALA A 68 3.63 -15.01 26.59
CA ALA A 68 3.13 -16.08 27.45
C ALA A 68 1.89 -16.80 26.89
N THR A 69 1.15 -16.16 25.99
CA THR A 69 -0.04 -16.70 25.33
C THR A 69 0.13 -16.77 23.81
N SER A 70 1.37 -16.82 23.32
CA SER A 70 1.67 -16.81 21.89
C SER A 70 1.10 -18.06 21.19
N PRO A 71 0.23 -17.92 20.17
CA PRO A 71 -0.24 -19.05 19.37
C PRO A 71 0.84 -19.62 18.43
N LEU A 72 1.93 -18.88 18.20
CA LEU A 72 3.01 -19.30 17.31
C LEU A 72 4.34 -18.75 17.82
N ASP A 73 5.13 -19.59 18.47
CA ASP A 73 6.50 -19.28 18.90
C ASP A 73 7.50 -20.08 18.07
N LEU A 74 8.24 -19.39 17.20
CA LEU A 74 9.24 -19.95 16.31
C LEU A 74 10.61 -19.36 16.58
N ARG A 75 10.86 -18.80 17.77
CA ARG A 75 12.13 -18.14 18.09
C ARG A 75 13.32 -19.08 17.93
N GLY A 76 13.16 -20.35 18.29
CA GLY A 76 14.21 -21.37 18.16
C GLY A 76 14.58 -21.75 16.72
N VAL A 77 13.74 -21.42 15.73
CA VAL A 77 13.94 -21.82 14.32
C VAL A 77 14.07 -20.62 13.40
N LEU A 78 13.15 -19.66 13.53
CA LEU A 78 13.04 -18.49 12.67
C LEU A 78 13.38 -17.18 13.38
N GLY A 79 13.59 -17.17 14.70
CA GLY A 79 13.82 -15.94 15.46
C GLY A 79 12.57 -15.05 15.55
N VAL A 80 11.37 -15.61 15.40
CA VAL A 80 10.11 -14.85 15.42
C VAL A 80 9.04 -15.50 16.27
N TRP A 81 8.06 -14.72 16.69
CA TRP A 81 6.81 -15.23 17.26
C TRP A 81 5.66 -14.26 17.00
N LEU A 82 4.43 -14.78 16.95
CA LEU A 82 3.22 -14.02 16.69
C LEU A 82 2.40 -13.92 17.97
N SER A 83 1.93 -12.72 18.32
CA SER A 83 0.99 -12.55 19.43
C SER A 83 -0.38 -13.17 19.13
N ASP A 84 -1.18 -13.41 20.18
CA ASP A 84 -2.61 -13.57 19.95
C ASP A 84 -3.25 -12.26 19.45
N SER A 85 -4.53 -12.30 19.05
CA SER A 85 -5.27 -11.12 18.64
C SER A 85 -5.36 -10.15 19.81
N VAL A 86 -4.93 -8.93 19.56
CA VAL A 86 -4.99 -7.82 20.50
C VAL A 86 -6.22 -7.00 20.13
N GLY A 87 -6.98 -6.46 21.08
CA GLY A 87 -8.14 -5.61 20.78
C GLY A 87 -7.80 -4.15 20.49
N VAL A 88 -6.54 -3.76 20.72
CA VAL A 88 -6.07 -2.36 20.74
C VAL A 88 -4.81 -2.16 19.88
N GLY A 89 -4.55 -0.91 19.52
CA GLY A 89 -3.36 -0.50 18.78
C GLY A 89 -3.46 -0.65 17.27
N PRO A 90 -2.35 -0.36 16.57
CA PRO A 90 -2.31 -0.27 15.10
C PRO A 90 -2.46 -1.61 14.38
N GLY A 91 -2.34 -2.75 15.07
CA GLY A 91 -2.42 -4.09 14.49
C GLY A 91 -3.42 -4.97 15.21
N GLN A 92 -4.04 -5.91 14.49
CA GLN A 92 -4.79 -7.01 15.10
C GLN A 92 -3.83 -7.96 15.83
N ARG A 93 -2.69 -8.30 15.21
CA ARG A 93 -1.63 -9.13 15.79
C ARG A 93 -0.26 -8.49 15.60
N TYR A 94 0.70 -8.91 16.42
CA TYR A 94 2.06 -8.40 16.41
C TYR A 94 3.05 -9.54 16.15
N LEU A 95 3.80 -9.44 15.05
CA LEU A 95 4.88 -10.36 14.70
C LEU A 95 6.19 -9.78 15.24
N PHE A 96 6.73 -10.41 16.28
CA PHE A 96 7.99 -9.99 16.89
C PHE A 96 9.16 -10.72 16.23
N VAL A 97 10.22 -9.97 15.93
CA VAL A 97 11.39 -10.47 15.21
C VAL A 97 12.66 -10.17 16.02
N GLU A 98 13.38 -11.21 16.42
CA GLU A 98 14.64 -11.12 17.14
C GLU A 98 15.81 -10.94 16.15
N LEU A 99 16.16 -9.69 15.84
CA LEU A 99 17.20 -9.39 14.84
C LEU A 99 18.64 -9.51 15.37
N ILE A 100 18.85 -9.20 16.65
CA ILE A 100 20.18 -9.15 17.28
C ILE A 100 20.17 -9.97 18.56
N GLY A 101 21.26 -10.73 18.79
CA GLY A 101 21.45 -11.55 19.98
C GLY A 101 20.97 -13.00 19.85
N GLY A 102 20.39 -13.37 18.71
CA GLY A 102 20.04 -14.74 18.36
C GLY A 102 21.19 -15.48 17.66
N SER A 103 20.93 -16.73 17.27
CA SER A 103 21.86 -17.57 16.50
C SER A 103 21.83 -17.32 14.99
N LEU A 104 20.85 -16.55 14.50
CA LEU A 104 20.65 -16.30 13.07
C LEU A 104 21.45 -15.08 12.60
N SER A 105 21.93 -15.13 11.35
CA SER A 105 22.46 -13.94 10.70
C SER A 105 21.33 -12.94 10.42
N LEU A 106 21.69 -11.66 10.30
CA LEU A 106 20.73 -10.60 9.99
C LEU A 106 19.93 -10.87 8.71
N ASP A 107 20.59 -11.35 7.66
CA ASP A 107 19.92 -11.70 6.41
C ASP A 107 18.86 -12.77 6.60
N VAL A 108 19.20 -13.85 7.30
CA VAL A 108 18.26 -14.93 7.58
C VAL A 108 17.11 -14.44 8.45
N ALA A 109 17.38 -13.62 9.47
CA ALA A 109 16.33 -13.06 10.33
C ALA A 109 15.35 -12.17 9.55
N LEU A 110 15.83 -11.39 8.58
CA LEU A 110 14.98 -10.57 7.71
C LEU A 110 14.20 -11.39 6.67
N ASP A 111 14.80 -12.45 6.10
CA ASP A 111 14.08 -13.41 5.26
C ASP A 111 12.96 -14.11 6.04
N ASN A 112 13.24 -14.44 7.31
CA ASN A 112 12.30 -15.09 8.19
C ASN A 112 11.07 -14.24 8.51
N VAL A 113 11.14 -12.91 8.41
CA VAL A 113 9.95 -12.04 8.57
C VAL A 113 8.87 -12.43 7.58
N PHE A 114 9.21 -12.52 6.29
CA PHE A 114 8.24 -12.81 5.24
C PHE A 114 7.95 -14.30 5.09
N ALA A 115 8.88 -15.17 5.49
CA ALA A 115 8.59 -16.60 5.65
C ALA A 115 7.56 -16.83 6.76
N ALA A 116 7.67 -16.10 7.86
CA ALA A 116 6.72 -16.18 8.96
C ALA A 116 5.34 -15.67 8.55
N VAL A 117 5.24 -14.54 7.83
CA VAL A 117 3.95 -14.06 7.29
C VAL A 117 3.31 -15.12 6.39
N GLN A 118 4.07 -15.79 5.52
CA GLN A 118 3.55 -16.90 4.69
C GLN A 118 3.05 -18.08 5.53
N LEU A 119 3.77 -18.44 6.60
CA LEU A 119 3.36 -19.53 7.49
C LEU A 119 2.10 -19.17 8.29
N ILE A 120 1.98 -17.91 8.71
CA ILE A 120 0.80 -17.36 9.40
C ILE A 120 -0.41 -17.43 8.47
N ASP A 121 -0.22 -17.02 7.22
CA ASP A 121 -1.24 -17.10 6.17
C ASP A 121 -1.68 -18.54 5.91
N ALA A 122 -0.74 -19.47 5.79
CA ALA A 122 -1.02 -20.90 5.62
C ALA A 122 -1.77 -21.52 6.82
N LYS A 123 -1.68 -20.91 8.01
CA LYS A 123 -2.45 -21.31 9.20
C LYS A 123 -3.87 -20.73 9.23
N GLY A 124 -4.28 -19.99 8.19
CA GLY A 124 -5.60 -19.36 8.10
C GLY A 124 -5.75 -18.13 8.98
N ILE A 125 -4.64 -17.51 9.39
CA ILE A 125 -4.66 -16.24 10.11
C ILE A 125 -4.61 -15.11 9.08
N GLU A 126 -5.49 -14.11 9.24
CA GLU A 126 -5.58 -12.97 8.32
C GLU A 126 -4.23 -12.24 8.19
N THR A 127 -3.80 -12.03 6.95
CA THR A 127 -2.53 -11.39 6.57
C THR A 127 -2.71 -10.34 5.48
N GLY A 128 -3.96 -9.92 5.21
CA GLY A 128 -4.31 -9.04 4.09
C GLY A 128 -3.56 -7.70 4.08
N SER A 129 -3.22 -7.20 5.26
CA SER A 129 -2.43 -5.99 5.47
C SER A 129 -1.31 -6.20 6.49
N VAL A 130 -0.07 -5.94 6.07
CA VAL A 130 1.13 -6.04 6.92
C VAL A 130 1.77 -4.66 7.05
N VAL A 131 2.01 -4.21 8.28
CA VAL A 131 2.71 -2.95 8.58
C VAL A 131 4.03 -3.26 9.26
N LEU A 132 5.10 -2.57 8.87
CA LEU A 132 6.40 -2.69 9.51
C LEU A 132 7.18 -1.37 9.49
N PRO A 133 7.99 -1.08 10.53
CA PRO A 133 8.95 0.01 10.47
C PRO A 133 10.22 -0.45 9.73
N LEU A 134 11.21 0.44 9.59
CA LEU A 134 12.54 0.03 9.20
C LEU A 134 13.19 -0.77 10.34
N LEU A 135 13.17 -2.11 10.21
CA LEU A 135 13.52 -3.02 11.30
C LEU A 135 14.99 -2.87 11.73
N GLY A 136 15.23 -2.68 13.03
CA GLY A 136 16.57 -2.60 13.60
C GLY A 136 17.41 -1.35 13.26
N ALA A 137 16.90 -0.41 12.47
CA ALA A 137 17.59 0.85 12.16
C ALA A 137 17.54 1.90 13.30
N GLY A 138 16.94 1.56 14.45
CA GLY A 138 16.87 2.39 15.66
C GLY A 138 17.97 2.04 16.66
N HIS A 139 17.59 1.64 17.87
CA HIS A 139 18.54 1.27 18.94
C HIS A 139 19.41 0.04 18.64
N GLN A 140 19.07 -0.73 17.61
CA GLN A 140 19.89 -1.84 17.12
C GLN A 140 21.02 -1.37 16.18
N ALA A 141 21.03 -0.08 15.80
CA ALA A 141 22.08 0.58 15.03
C ALA A 141 22.49 -0.13 13.72
N LEU A 142 21.55 -0.86 13.11
CA LEU A 142 21.76 -1.46 11.79
C LEU A 142 21.76 -0.37 10.72
N ASP A 143 22.56 -0.59 9.67
CA ASP A 143 22.66 0.36 8.56
C ASP A 143 21.30 0.51 7.83
N ALA A 144 20.73 1.71 7.90
CA ALA A 144 19.37 1.97 7.44
C ALA A 144 19.22 1.75 5.92
N ASP A 145 20.23 2.10 5.12
CA ASP A 145 20.19 1.93 3.66
C ASP A 145 20.20 0.44 3.28
N THR A 146 21.11 -0.33 3.88
CA THR A 146 21.20 -1.79 3.68
C THR A 146 19.89 -2.47 4.07
N ILE A 147 19.34 -2.15 5.24
CA ILE A 147 18.07 -2.73 5.70
C ILE A 147 16.92 -2.35 4.76
N ALA A 148 16.85 -1.09 4.32
CA ALA A 148 15.78 -0.62 3.44
C ALA A 148 15.77 -1.40 2.12
N ARG A 149 16.93 -1.53 1.46
CA ARG A 149 17.07 -2.29 0.20
C ARG A 149 16.67 -3.76 0.38
N LEU A 150 17.12 -4.38 1.45
CA LEU A 150 16.83 -5.78 1.75
C LEU A 150 15.34 -6.00 2.03
N LEU A 151 14.74 -5.19 2.90
CA LEU A 151 13.32 -5.33 3.26
C LEU A 151 12.41 -5.08 2.06
N VAL A 152 12.68 -4.05 1.25
CA VAL A 152 11.87 -3.75 0.05
C VAL A 152 11.97 -4.89 -0.96
N SER A 153 13.18 -5.41 -1.21
CA SER A 153 13.37 -6.56 -2.11
C SER A 153 12.59 -7.78 -1.63
N ARG A 154 12.68 -8.10 -0.34
CA ARG A 154 11.98 -9.26 0.27
C ARG A 154 10.46 -9.07 0.31
N ALA A 155 10.00 -7.84 0.57
CA ALA A 155 8.59 -7.45 0.52
C ALA A 155 7.99 -7.70 -0.87
N ARG A 156 8.70 -7.30 -1.92
CA ARG A 156 8.30 -7.56 -3.31
C ARG A 156 8.18 -9.06 -3.58
N GLN A 157 9.22 -9.84 -3.27
CA GLN A 157 9.23 -11.29 -3.49
C GLN A 157 8.10 -11.99 -2.71
N HIS A 158 7.78 -11.50 -1.51
CA HIS A 158 6.65 -11.99 -0.73
C HIS A 158 5.32 -11.73 -1.45
N LEU A 159 5.05 -10.49 -1.88
CA LEU A 159 3.78 -10.13 -2.53
C LEU A 159 3.57 -10.83 -3.89
N GLU A 160 4.65 -11.19 -4.59
CA GLU A 160 4.58 -11.99 -5.82
C GLU A 160 4.04 -13.42 -5.58
N ARG A 161 4.15 -13.93 -4.34
CA ARG A 161 3.82 -15.33 -3.99
C ARG A 161 2.72 -15.46 -2.94
N ALA A 162 2.41 -14.41 -2.19
CA ALA A 162 1.45 -14.43 -1.09
C ALA A 162 0.02 -14.42 -1.63
N PRO A 163 -0.81 -15.43 -1.29
CA PRO A 163 -2.17 -15.50 -1.80
C PRO A 163 -3.06 -14.43 -1.17
N HIS A 164 -2.95 -14.16 0.13
CA HIS A 164 -3.86 -13.23 0.81
C HIS A 164 -3.26 -11.86 1.16
N THR A 165 -1.93 -11.75 1.37
CA THR A 165 -1.29 -10.45 1.63
C THR A 165 -1.51 -9.51 0.45
N SER A 166 -2.34 -8.47 0.63
CA SER A 166 -2.74 -7.52 -0.41
C SER A 166 -1.97 -6.19 -0.35
N SER A 167 -1.52 -5.81 0.85
CA SER A 167 -0.81 -4.57 1.11
C SER A 167 0.30 -4.76 2.13
N LEU A 168 1.42 -4.10 1.87
CA LEU A 168 2.56 -4.02 2.76
C LEU A 168 2.95 -2.55 2.93
N ARG A 169 2.90 -2.05 4.17
CA ARG A 169 3.11 -0.64 4.49
C ARG A 169 4.33 -0.46 5.36
N PHE A 170 5.34 0.21 4.84
CA PHE A 170 6.46 0.72 5.62
C PHE A 170 6.03 2.01 6.32
N ILE A 171 6.18 2.09 7.65
CA ILE A 171 5.91 3.32 8.41
C ILE A 171 7.17 3.76 9.13
N GLU A 172 7.69 4.93 8.76
CA GLU A 172 8.92 5.45 9.32
C GLU A 172 8.73 6.87 9.86
N ILE A 173 9.06 7.07 11.14
CA ILE A 173 8.88 8.37 11.80
C ILE A 173 9.96 9.38 11.39
N ASN A 174 11.16 8.90 11.07
CA ASN A 174 12.30 9.74 10.72
C ASN A 174 12.33 10.03 9.21
N ALA A 175 12.29 11.32 8.85
CA ALA A 175 12.26 11.77 7.46
C ALA A 175 13.47 11.36 6.61
N SER A 176 14.67 11.21 7.19
CA SER A 176 15.84 10.78 6.43
C SER A 176 15.82 9.27 6.17
N ARG A 177 15.41 8.46 7.15
CA ARG A 177 15.22 7.02 6.96
C ARG A 177 14.06 6.71 6.01
N ALA A 178 12.97 7.47 6.08
CA ALA A 178 11.86 7.34 5.14
C ALA A 178 12.33 7.57 3.70
N ARG A 179 13.23 8.54 3.46
CA ARG A 179 13.85 8.74 2.14
C ARG A 179 14.63 7.52 1.67
N LEU A 180 15.44 6.89 2.53
CA LEU A 180 16.16 5.66 2.16
C LEU A 180 15.21 4.53 1.76
N VAL A 181 14.08 4.37 2.45
CA VAL A 181 13.05 3.41 2.05
C VAL A 181 12.43 3.80 0.72
N SER A 182 12.15 5.08 0.49
CA SER A 182 11.65 5.57 -0.79
C SER A 182 12.61 5.24 -1.91
N ASP A 183 13.90 5.57 -1.76
CA ASP A 183 14.92 5.32 -2.77
C ASP A 183 15.10 3.81 -3.03
N ALA A 184 14.98 2.98 -1.99
CA ALA A 184 15.01 1.53 -2.13
C ALA A 184 13.81 0.99 -2.91
N ILE A 185 12.60 1.51 -2.68
CA ILE A 185 11.40 1.21 -3.47
C ILE A 185 11.63 1.62 -4.92
N ASP A 186 12.18 2.80 -5.16
CA ASP A 186 12.39 3.35 -6.50
C ASP A 186 13.40 2.51 -7.30
N LEU A 187 14.51 2.14 -6.67
CA LEU A 187 15.56 1.34 -7.29
C LEU A 187 15.10 -0.07 -7.61
N GLN A 188 14.48 -0.77 -6.64
CA GLN A 188 14.07 -2.17 -6.82
C GLN A 188 12.95 -2.35 -7.85
N LEU A 189 12.30 -1.26 -8.25
CA LEU A 189 11.13 -1.28 -9.12
C LEU A 189 11.35 -0.51 -10.44
N GLY A 190 12.56 0.00 -10.70
CA GLY A 190 13.02 0.44 -12.03
C GLY A 190 12.49 1.79 -12.51
N ARG A 191 12.35 2.78 -11.61
CA ARG A 191 11.64 4.02 -11.92
C ARG A 191 12.47 5.05 -12.69
N GLU A 192 11.93 5.54 -13.81
CA GLU A 192 12.29 6.83 -14.39
C GLU A 192 11.16 7.84 -14.17
N SER A 193 11.47 9.01 -13.58
CA SER A 193 10.51 10.10 -13.45
C SER A 193 10.27 10.74 -14.82
N THR A 194 9.07 10.60 -15.35
CA THR A 194 8.65 11.27 -16.59
C THR A 194 8.05 12.63 -16.24
N ALA A 195 8.76 13.72 -16.59
CA ALA A 195 8.21 15.07 -16.48
C ALA A 195 7.20 15.34 -17.62
N LEU A 196 6.10 16.02 -17.31
CA LEU A 196 5.05 16.33 -18.29
C LEU A 196 5.50 17.46 -19.26
N PRO A 197 5.44 17.28 -20.60
CA PRO A 197 5.85 18.26 -21.60
C PRO A 197 4.81 19.38 -21.82
N HIS A 198 3.62 19.29 -21.21
CA HIS A 198 2.55 20.28 -21.31
C HIS A 198 2.06 20.74 -19.93
N ALA A 199 2.95 21.36 -19.15
CA ALA A 199 2.70 21.77 -17.77
C ALA A 199 1.39 22.57 -17.56
N GLN A 200 0.99 23.42 -18.51
CA GLN A 200 -0.24 24.22 -18.37
C GLN A 200 -1.52 23.37 -18.51
N LEU A 201 -1.59 22.47 -19.49
CA LEU A 201 -2.75 21.59 -19.68
C LEU A 201 -2.84 20.58 -18.53
N ALA A 202 -1.69 20.02 -18.12
CA ALA A 202 -1.61 19.14 -16.97
C ALA A 202 -2.09 19.83 -15.69
N ALA A 203 -1.62 21.06 -15.42
CA ALA A 203 -2.06 21.83 -14.26
C ALA A 203 -3.56 22.13 -14.29
N ALA A 204 -4.12 22.49 -15.45
CA ALA A 204 -5.56 22.74 -15.59
C ALA A 204 -6.38 21.47 -15.33
N LEU A 205 -5.98 20.33 -15.89
CA LEU A 205 -6.65 19.04 -15.66
C LEU A 205 -6.51 18.58 -14.21
N SER A 206 -5.34 18.75 -13.59
CA SER A 206 -5.15 18.43 -12.18
C SER A 206 -6.03 19.30 -11.28
N ALA A 207 -6.16 20.60 -11.59
CA ALA A 207 -7.05 21.50 -10.85
C ALA A 207 -8.53 21.09 -10.98
N ASP A 208 -8.98 20.71 -12.18
CA ASP A 208 -10.35 20.23 -12.39
C ASP A 208 -10.61 18.89 -11.67
N ALA A 209 -9.69 17.94 -11.79
CA ALA A 209 -9.74 16.67 -11.06
C ALA A 209 -9.77 16.90 -9.54
N LEU A 210 -8.95 17.83 -9.03
CA LEU A 210 -8.92 18.20 -7.61
C LEU A 210 -10.25 18.81 -7.16
N HIS A 211 -10.86 19.67 -7.98
CA HIS A 211 -12.17 20.23 -7.69
C HIS A 211 -13.25 19.13 -7.59
N ARG A 212 -13.30 18.22 -8.57
CA ARG A 212 -14.25 17.08 -8.58
C ARG A 212 -14.01 16.12 -7.42
N LEU A 213 -12.76 15.84 -7.09
CA LEU A 213 -12.39 14.98 -5.97
C LEU A 213 -12.88 15.55 -4.63
N ASN A 214 -12.76 16.86 -4.44
CA ASN A 214 -13.29 17.53 -3.24
C ASN A 214 -14.81 17.48 -3.17
N GLN A 215 -15.51 17.61 -4.31
CA GLN A 215 -16.96 17.41 -4.36
C GLN A 215 -17.36 15.97 -4.03
N ALA A 216 -16.56 15.00 -4.47
CA ALA A 216 -16.79 13.58 -4.26
C ALA A 216 -16.35 13.06 -2.88
N ARG A 217 -15.81 13.91 -2.00
CA ARG A 217 -15.22 13.50 -0.71
C ARG A 217 -16.15 12.60 0.10
N THR A 218 -17.43 12.96 0.19
CA THR A 218 -18.43 12.19 0.96
C THR A 218 -18.68 10.79 0.39
N LEU A 219 -18.37 10.55 -0.88
CA LEU A 219 -18.55 9.26 -1.55
C LEU A 219 -17.43 8.27 -1.23
N PHE A 220 -16.26 8.74 -0.81
CA PHE A 220 -15.18 7.86 -0.35
C PHE A 220 -15.53 7.20 0.98
N GLY A 221 -16.25 7.93 1.85
CA GLY A 221 -16.55 7.53 3.22
C GLY A 221 -15.29 7.35 4.08
N ASP A 222 -15.47 7.09 5.37
CA ASP A 222 -14.34 6.97 6.31
C ASP A 222 -13.37 5.84 5.93
N ALA A 223 -13.90 4.75 5.36
CA ALA A 223 -13.11 3.59 4.96
C ALA A 223 -12.11 3.87 3.83
N ARG A 224 -12.27 4.97 3.08
CA ARG A 224 -11.40 5.30 1.94
C ARG A 224 -10.84 6.73 1.97
N GLU A 225 -10.86 7.37 3.16
CA GLU A 225 -10.27 8.71 3.37
C GLU A 225 -8.78 8.75 2.98
N GLU A 226 -8.08 7.62 3.13
CA GLU A 226 -6.67 7.50 2.73
C GLU A 226 -6.51 7.67 1.21
N LEU A 227 -7.32 6.95 0.43
CA LEU A 227 -7.30 7.03 -1.04
C LEU A 227 -7.62 8.45 -1.53
N TRP A 228 -8.58 9.13 -0.89
CA TRP A 228 -8.90 10.53 -1.18
C TRP A 228 -7.70 11.44 -0.89
N SER A 229 -7.08 11.29 0.29
CA SER A 229 -5.92 12.09 0.71
C SER A 229 -4.73 11.91 -0.24
N ASP A 230 -4.50 10.69 -0.72
CA ASP A 230 -3.44 10.40 -1.69
C ASP A 230 -3.65 11.11 -3.03
N TRP A 231 -4.90 11.12 -3.51
CA TRP A 231 -5.25 11.84 -4.73
C TRP A 231 -5.06 13.35 -4.57
N ILE A 232 -5.48 13.92 -3.43
CA ILE A 232 -5.24 15.35 -3.13
C ILE A 232 -3.74 15.65 -3.22
N ARG A 233 -2.90 14.85 -2.55
CA ARG A 233 -1.45 15.04 -2.56
C ARG A 233 -0.86 14.93 -3.96
N LEU A 234 -1.26 13.92 -4.73
CA LEU A 234 -0.75 13.72 -6.10
C LEU A 234 -1.11 14.90 -7.01
N LEU A 235 -2.32 15.43 -6.90
CA LEU A 235 -2.82 16.49 -7.79
C LEU A 235 -2.39 17.90 -7.38
N GLN A 236 -1.92 18.09 -6.14
CA GLN A 236 -1.41 19.38 -5.64
C GLN A 236 -0.07 19.78 -6.25
N ASP A 237 0.72 18.83 -6.75
CA ASP A 237 1.95 19.08 -7.52
C ASP A 237 1.82 18.50 -8.94
N PRO A 238 1.23 19.25 -9.89
CA PRO A 238 1.03 18.79 -11.26
C PRO A 238 2.32 18.49 -12.01
N ASN A 239 3.44 19.08 -11.59
CA ASN A 239 4.75 18.86 -12.23
C ASN A 239 5.47 17.64 -11.65
N GLY A 240 5.06 17.18 -10.45
CA GLY A 240 5.60 16.01 -9.76
C GLY A 240 4.76 14.74 -9.89
N ILE A 241 3.74 14.71 -10.76
CA ILE A 241 2.89 13.51 -10.95
C ILE A 241 3.74 12.36 -11.48
N ARG A 242 3.95 11.35 -10.64
CA ARG A 242 4.66 10.13 -11.01
C ARG A 242 3.69 9.16 -11.70
N THR A 243 4.06 8.66 -12.88
CA THR A 243 3.21 7.77 -13.71
C THR A 243 2.71 6.55 -12.95
N PHE A 244 3.59 5.89 -12.20
CA PHE A 244 3.24 4.69 -11.44
C PHE A 244 2.23 5.00 -10.31
N GLU A 245 2.43 6.11 -9.60
CA GLU A 245 1.59 6.53 -8.49
C GLU A 245 0.20 6.89 -9.01
N PHE A 246 0.16 7.64 -10.12
CA PHE A 246 -1.07 7.93 -10.85
C PHE A 246 -1.80 6.65 -11.28
N GLY A 247 -1.09 5.68 -11.85
CA GLY A 247 -1.69 4.41 -12.28
C GLY A 247 -2.25 3.60 -11.11
N VAL A 248 -1.52 3.50 -9.99
CA VAL A 248 -1.99 2.82 -8.77
C VAL A 248 -3.27 3.47 -8.24
N LEU A 249 -3.26 4.79 -8.06
CA LEU A 249 -4.43 5.52 -7.55
C LEU A 249 -5.60 5.48 -8.54
N GLY A 250 -5.32 5.57 -9.85
CA GLY A 250 -6.28 5.39 -10.94
C GLY A 250 -7.00 4.06 -10.85
N ARG A 251 -6.23 2.98 -10.67
CA ARG A 251 -6.80 1.64 -10.51
C ARG A 251 -7.63 1.51 -9.22
N LYS A 252 -7.09 1.95 -8.07
CA LYS A 252 -7.81 1.93 -6.79
C LYS A 252 -9.13 2.73 -6.84
N LEU A 253 -9.16 3.84 -7.59
CA LEU A 253 -10.37 4.62 -7.84
C LEU A 253 -11.42 3.83 -8.61
N VAL A 254 -11.03 3.12 -9.69
CA VAL A 254 -11.96 2.26 -10.44
C VAL A 254 -12.49 1.13 -9.56
N GLU A 255 -11.61 0.45 -8.81
CA GLU A 255 -12.02 -0.61 -7.88
C GLU A 255 -13.01 -0.11 -6.83
N THR A 256 -12.79 1.10 -6.33
CA THR A 256 -13.67 1.80 -5.39
C THR A 256 -15.06 2.05 -5.98
N ILE A 257 -15.13 2.67 -7.17
CA ILE A 257 -16.40 2.96 -7.86
C ILE A 257 -17.18 1.67 -8.12
N LEU A 258 -16.50 0.60 -8.57
CA LEU A 258 -17.15 -0.69 -8.85
C LEU A 258 -17.66 -1.37 -7.57
N SER A 259 -16.92 -1.26 -6.46
CA SER A 259 -17.33 -1.83 -5.17
C SER A 259 -18.58 -1.13 -4.62
N GLU A 260 -18.67 0.20 -4.71
CA GLU A 260 -19.89 0.94 -4.31
C GLU A 260 -21.12 0.54 -5.13
N ARG A 261 -20.92 0.13 -6.38
CA ARG A 261 -22.00 -0.35 -7.25
C ARG A 261 -22.32 -1.83 -7.06
N GLY A 262 -21.71 -2.50 -6.08
CA GLY A 262 -21.92 -3.92 -5.81
C GLY A 262 -21.42 -4.85 -6.92
N VAL A 263 -20.51 -4.39 -7.78
CA VAL A 263 -20.01 -5.18 -8.90
C VAL A 263 -18.93 -6.15 -8.43
N VAL A 264 -19.28 -7.43 -8.45
CA VAL A 264 -18.42 -8.55 -8.04
C VAL A 264 -17.71 -9.16 -9.25
N GLY A 265 -16.49 -9.63 -9.07
CA GLY A 265 -15.76 -10.36 -10.11
C GLY A 265 -14.35 -10.69 -9.69
N HIS A 266 -13.75 -11.70 -10.35
CA HIS A 266 -12.44 -12.23 -9.98
C HIS A 266 -11.28 -11.28 -10.28
N ASN A 267 -11.41 -10.44 -11.30
CA ASN A 267 -10.42 -9.42 -11.63
C ASN A 267 -11.09 -8.14 -12.14
N LEU A 268 -10.32 -7.05 -12.15
CA LEU A 268 -10.85 -5.73 -12.50
C LEU A 268 -11.45 -5.68 -13.92
N ALA A 269 -10.87 -6.38 -14.90
CA ALA A 269 -11.40 -6.43 -16.26
C ALA A 269 -12.76 -7.15 -16.34
N THR A 270 -12.96 -8.22 -15.57
CA THR A 270 -14.26 -8.92 -15.47
C THR A 270 -15.31 -8.06 -14.77
N ARG A 271 -14.91 -7.32 -13.72
CA ARG A 271 -15.83 -6.39 -13.03
C ARG A 271 -16.28 -5.27 -13.95
N ILE A 272 -15.36 -4.64 -14.70
CA ILE A 272 -15.73 -3.58 -15.67
C ILE A 272 -16.69 -4.13 -16.75
N ARG A 273 -16.42 -5.33 -17.28
CA ARG A 273 -17.31 -5.98 -18.26
C ARG A 273 -18.69 -6.30 -17.69
N SER A 274 -18.75 -6.82 -16.48
CA SER A 274 -20.04 -7.07 -15.80
C SER A 274 -20.85 -5.78 -15.64
N LEU A 275 -20.21 -4.65 -15.31
CA LEU A 275 -20.88 -3.36 -15.27
C LEU A 275 -21.41 -2.94 -16.66
N GLU A 276 -20.62 -3.13 -17.71
CA GLU A 276 -21.03 -2.84 -19.09
C GLU A 276 -22.26 -3.67 -19.52
N GLU A 277 -22.28 -4.95 -19.16
CA GLU A 277 -23.39 -5.87 -19.45
C GLU A 277 -24.71 -5.44 -18.81
N THR A 278 -24.68 -4.73 -17.67
CA THR A 278 -25.89 -4.18 -17.06
C THR A 278 -26.59 -3.14 -17.93
N ARG A 279 -25.88 -2.56 -18.91
CA ARG A 279 -26.31 -1.40 -19.73
C ARG A 279 -26.77 -0.19 -18.91
N SER A 280 -26.47 -0.15 -17.61
CA SER A 280 -26.78 0.97 -16.73
C SER A 280 -25.74 2.09 -16.81
N VAL A 281 -24.61 1.82 -17.47
CA VAL A 281 -23.47 2.72 -17.61
C VAL A 281 -23.07 2.79 -19.08
N GLY A 282 -22.81 4.00 -19.58
CA GLY A 282 -22.40 4.20 -20.97
C GLY A 282 -21.09 3.47 -21.28
N PRO A 283 -20.94 2.80 -22.45
CA PRO A 283 -19.74 2.04 -22.79
C PRO A 283 -18.44 2.84 -22.71
N TRP A 284 -18.50 4.16 -22.99
CA TRP A 284 -17.33 5.04 -22.90
C TRP A 284 -16.84 5.24 -21.45
N MET A 285 -17.70 5.16 -20.44
CA MET A 285 -17.30 5.18 -19.03
C MET A 285 -16.54 3.90 -18.66
N CYS A 286 -17.01 2.75 -19.14
CA CYS A 286 -16.27 1.49 -19.02
C CYS A 286 -14.93 1.57 -19.77
N GLY A 287 -14.89 2.27 -20.92
CA GLY A 287 -13.66 2.61 -21.62
C GLY A 287 -12.68 3.41 -20.76
N TYR A 288 -13.13 4.45 -20.05
CA TYR A 288 -12.29 5.22 -19.12
C TYR A 288 -11.76 4.35 -17.97
N MET A 289 -12.59 3.47 -17.42
CA MET A 289 -12.17 2.50 -16.40
C MET A 289 -11.09 1.55 -16.93
N HIS A 290 -11.23 1.09 -18.18
CA HIS A 290 -10.21 0.27 -18.83
C HIS A 290 -8.90 1.03 -19.04
N VAL A 291 -8.92 2.30 -19.44
CA VAL A 291 -7.70 3.11 -19.57
C VAL A 291 -6.96 3.19 -18.23
N LEU A 292 -7.65 3.54 -17.14
CA LEU A 292 -7.00 3.60 -15.82
C LEU A 292 -6.51 2.24 -15.33
N ARG A 293 -7.25 1.15 -15.61
CA ARG A 293 -6.77 -0.21 -15.35
C ARG A 293 -5.48 -0.50 -16.12
N HIS A 294 -5.42 -0.15 -17.40
CA HIS A 294 -4.23 -0.38 -18.22
C HIS A 294 -3.03 0.40 -17.68
N LEU A 295 -3.21 1.69 -17.39
CA LEU A 295 -2.15 2.52 -16.79
C LEU A 295 -1.68 1.96 -15.43
N GLY A 296 -2.60 1.52 -14.58
CA GLY A 296 -2.28 0.89 -13.29
C GLY A 296 -1.58 -0.47 -13.41
N ASN A 297 -1.86 -1.23 -14.47
CA ASN A 297 -1.17 -2.48 -14.76
C ASN A 297 0.25 -2.24 -15.29
N GLU A 298 0.43 -1.24 -16.16
CA GLU A 298 1.77 -0.84 -16.62
C GLU A 298 2.64 -0.39 -15.45
N SER A 299 2.06 0.38 -14.52
CA SER A 299 2.71 0.83 -13.27
C SER A 299 3.20 -0.31 -12.37
N ALA A 300 2.78 -1.55 -12.61
CA ALA A 300 3.17 -2.73 -11.85
C ALA A 300 4.18 -3.63 -12.56
N HIS A 301 4.56 -3.33 -13.81
CA HIS A 301 5.29 -4.25 -14.70
C HIS A 301 6.58 -3.68 -15.33
N ASP A 302 7.21 -2.67 -14.72
CA ASP A 302 8.30 -1.90 -15.32
C ASP A 302 9.60 -2.65 -15.68
N ASN A 303 9.71 -3.99 -15.52
CA ASN A 303 10.95 -4.72 -15.83
C ASN A 303 10.85 -6.07 -16.55
N VAL A 304 9.65 -6.61 -16.83
CA VAL A 304 9.54 -8.00 -17.36
C VAL A 304 9.29 -8.08 -18.88
N GLY A 305 9.20 -6.94 -19.58
CA GLY A 305 8.91 -6.98 -21.02
C GLY A 305 9.12 -5.70 -21.81
N ALA A 306 9.86 -4.71 -21.28
CA ALA A 306 10.08 -3.43 -21.97
C ALA A 306 10.67 -3.60 -23.39
N GLY A 307 11.37 -4.72 -23.66
CA GLY A 307 11.92 -5.03 -24.98
C GLY A 307 10.92 -5.49 -26.04
N SER A 308 9.67 -5.84 -25.71
CA SER A 308 8.68 -6.36 -26.67
C SER A 308 7.47 -5.47 -26.92
N ARG A 309 7.33 -4.35 -26.19
CA ARG A 309 6.17 -3.45 -26.28
C ARG A 309 6.50 -2.19 -27.09
N GLN A 310 5.54 -1.71 -27.88
CA GLN A 310 5.63 -0.45 -28.60
C GLN A 310 4.36 0.39 -28.38
N PRO A 311 4.45 1.57 -27.73
CA PRO A 311 5.64 2.15 -27.10
C PRO A 311 6.09 1.37 -25.84
N PRO A 312 7.36 1.48 -25.42
CA PRO A 312 7.90 0.71 -24.30
C PRO A 312 7.57 1.31 -22.92
N ILE A 313 7.18 2.58 -22.86
CA ILE A 313 6.89 3.31 -21.63
C ILE A 313 5.60 4.14 -21.79
N VAL A 314 4.95 4.40 -20.66
CA VAL A 314 3.84 5.36 -20.57
C VAL A 314 4.41 6.77 -20.77
N ALA A 315 4.01 7.44 -21.84
CA ALA A 315 4.42 8.79 -22.13
C ALA A 315 3.58 9.79 -21.32
N ALA A 316 4.10 11.00 -21.19
CA ALA A 316 3.36 12.06 -20.52
C ALA A 316 2.04 12.46 -21.20
N ALA A 317 1.89 12.23 -22.51
CA ALA A 317 0.62 12.39 -23.20
C ALA A 317 -0.44 11.38 -22.69
N ASP A 318 -0.02 10.18 -22.31
CA ASP A 318 -0.90 9.16 -21.75
C ASP A 318 -1.38 9.55 -20.35
N LEU A 319 -0.57 10.29 -19.57
CA LEU A 319 -1.00 10.87 -18.30
C LEU A 319 -2.10 11.93 -18.46
N ILE A 320 -2.04 12.76 -19.51
CA ILE A 320 -3.11 13.71 -19.83
C ILE A 320 -4.42 12.97 -20.14
N ALA A 321 -4.35 11.89 -20.91
CA ALA A 321 -5.50 11.03 -21.17
C ALA A 321 -6.03 10.38 -19.87
N GLY A 322 -5.12 9.92 -19.00
CA GLY A 322 -5.44 9.41 -17.68
C GLY A 322 -6.17 10.42 -16.79
N LEU A 323 -5.64 11.64 -16.64
CA LEU A 323 -6.26 12.71 -15.85
C LEU A 323 -7.65 13.07 -16.36
N THR A 324 -7.83 13.06 -17.68
CA THR A 324 -9.15 13.23 -18.30
C THR A 324 -10.10 12.10 -17.90
N CYS A 325 -9.64 10.85 -17.92
CA CYS A 325 -10.44 9.71 -17.47
C CYS A 325 -10.83 9.82 -15.99
N VAL A 326 -9.89 10.20 -15.11
CA VAL A 326 -10.16 10.42 -13.67
C VAL A 326 -11.25 11.48 -13.48
N THR A 327 -11.11 12.62 -14.15
CA THR A 327 -12.07 13.72 -14.07
C THR A 327 -13.48 13.26 -14.48
N ARG A 328 -13.59 12.56 -15.61
CA ARG A 328 -14.89 12.05 -16.10
C ARG A 328 -15.49 10.98 -15.20
N LEU A 329 -14.67 10.12 -14.59
CA LEU A 329 -15.14 9.11 -13.65
C LEU A 329 -15.62 9.70 -12.33
N LEU A 330 -14.94 10.73 -11.81
CA LEU A 330 -15.39 11.45 -10.60
C LEU A 330 -16.73 12.17 -10.86
N GLU A 331 -16.87 12.82 -12.02
CA GLU A 331 -18.15 13.42 -12.44
C GLU A 331 -19.27 12.37 -12.56
N PHE A 332 -18.98 11.25 -13.22
CA PHE A 332 -19.92 10.13 -13.30
C PHE A 332 -20.33 9.60 -11.92
N TRP A 333 -19.38 9.46 -10.99
CA TRP A 333 -19.65 8.96 -9.65
C TRP A 333 -20.55 9.92 -8.86
N LEU A 334 -20.28 11.23 -8.94
CA LEU A 334 -21.11 12.29 -8.36
C LEU A 334 -22.56 12.25 -8.87
N LEU A 335 -22.74 12.13 -10.19
CA LEU A 335 -24.06 12.07 -10.82
C LEU A 335 -24.85 10.86 -10.31
N CYS A 336 -24.24 9.68 -10.32
CA CYS A 336 -24.87 8.45 -9.85
C CYS A 336 -25.33 8.55 -8.39
N SER A 337 -24.53 9.16 -7.52
CA SER A 337 -24.87 9.30 -6.10
C SER A 337 -26.02 10.27 -5.85
N SER A 338 -26.14 11.33 -6.66
CA SER A 338 -27.25 12.29 -6.57
C SER A 338 -28.60 11.69 -6.97
N GLU A 339 -28.61 10.79 -7.97
CA GLU A 339 -29.83 10.07 -8.38
C GLU A 339 -30.30 9.07 -7.32
N SER A 340 -29.37 8.40 -6.63
CA SER A 340 -29.71 7.46 -5.55
C SER A 340 -30.37 8.15 -4.34
N GLN A 341 -29.94 9.37 -3.99
CA GLN A 341 -30.56 10.15 -2.91
C GLN A 341 -31.95 10.66 -3.27
N THR A 342 -32.20 10.95 -4.55
CA THR A 342 -33.50 11.46 -5.03
C THR A 342 -34.56 10.36 -5.15
N ARG A 343 -34.16 9.09 -5.33
CA ARG A 343 -35.10 7.95 -5.37
C ARG A 343 -35.49 7.39 -3.99
N LEU A 344 -34.80 7.82 -2.93
CA LEU A 344 -35.05 7.40 -1.55
C LEU A 344 -35.82 8.45 -0.72
N ALA A 345 -36.08 9.62 -1.29
CA ALA A 345 -36.89 10.70 -0.72
C ALA A 345 -38.29 10.72 -1.35
#